data_AF-W2TV41-F1
#
_entry.id   AF-W2TV41-F1
#
_cell.length_a   1.000
_cell.length_b   1.000
_cell.length_c   1.000
_cell.angle_alpha   90.00
_cell.angle_beta   90.00
_cell.angle_gamma   90.00
#
_symmetry.space_group_name_H-M   'P 1'
#
loop_
_entity.id
_entity.type
_entity.pdbx_description
1 polymer ?
#
loop_
_entity_poly.entity_id
_entity_poly.type
_entity_poly.pdbx_seq_one_letter_code
_entity_poly.pdbx_strand_id
1 'polypeptide(L)'
;MGAIANYPGAVAMQMSVAVEDGQLAMLYEIRPGVAQSSFGIHVARTVGFPENIIEEASCFLNELEKVTSEPEINEAIKKLQSADDSELMQILT
;
A
#
# COMPACT_ATOMS: atom_id res chain seq x y z
N MET A 1 1.82 -1.44 6.84
CA MET A 1 0.36 -1.71 6.94
C MET A 1 -0.06 -2.60 8.12
N GLY A 2 0.82 -2.88 9.10
CA GLY A 2 0.54 -3.87 10.17
C GLY A 2 0.26 -3.32 11.57
N ALA A 3 0.40 -2.01 11.82
CA ALA A 3 0.35 -1.48 13.19
C ALA A 3 -1.00 -1.71 13.89
N ILE A 4 -2.11 -1.59 13.16
CA ILE A 4 -3.47 -1.78 13.69
C ILE A 4 -3.74 -3.27 14.01
N ALA A 5 -3.10 -4.19 13.29
CA ALA A 5 -3.26 -5.63 13.51
C ALA A 5 -2.75 -6.11 14.88
N ASN A 6 -1.96 -5.28 15.57
CA ASN A 6 -1.39 -5.59 16.89
C ASN A 6 -2.27 -5.10 18.06
N TYR A 7 -3.38 -4.42 17.80
CA TYR A 7 -4.27 -3.94 18.87
C TYR A 7 -5.16 -5.05 19.43
N PRO A 8 -5.39 -5.09 20.75
CA PRO A 8 -6.29 -6.08 21.36
C PRO A 8 -7.69 -6.01 20.75
N GLY A 9 -8.18 -7.13 20.24
CA GLY A 9 -9.49 -7.23 19.57
C GLY A 9 -9.47 -6.94 18.08
N ALA A 10 -8.36 -6.47 17.52
CA ALA A 10 -8.18 -6.37 16.07
C ALA A 10 -7.64 -7.70 15.51
N VAL A 11 -8.17 -8.13 14.36
CA VAL A 11 -7.69 -9.31 13.64
C VAL A 11 -7.45 -8.96 12.19
N ALA A 12 -6.24 -9.23 11.70
CA ALA A 12 -5.91 -9.04 10.29
C ALA A 12 -6.40 -10.24 9.46
N MET A 13 -7.09 -9.91 8.37
CA MET A 13 -7.54 -10.84 7.36
C MET A 13 -7.15 -10.28 5.98
N GLN A 14 -6.87 -11.16 5.04
CA GLN A 14 -6.50 -10.82 3.67
C GLN A 14 -7.25 -11.68 2.65
N MET A 15 -7.39 -11.18 1.43
CA MET A 15 -7.88 -11.98 0.31
C MET A 15 -6.72 -12.75 -0.34
N SER A 16 -6.96 -14.00 -0.67
CA SER A 16 -6.00 -14.87 -1.35
C SER A 16 -5.92 -14.52 -2.83
N VAL A 17 -4.68 -14.48 -3.32
CA VAL A 17 -4.33 -14.09 -4.67
C VAL A 17 -3.33 -15.10 -5.22
N ALA A 18 -3.48 -15.46 -6.48
CA ALA A 18 -2.48 -16.22 -7.23
C ALA A 18 -1.88 -15.32 -8.33
N VAL A 19 -0.57 -15.41 -8.54
CA VAL A 19 0.16 -14.69 -9.59
C VAL A 19 0.90 -15.72 -10.42
N GLU A 20 0.57 -15.82 -11.70
CA GLU A 20 1.20 -16.75 -12.66
C GLU A 20 1.34 -16.05 -14.02
N ASP A 21 2.51 -16.13 -14.65
CA ASP A 21 2.80 -15.48 -15.94
C ASP A 21 2.43 -13.98 -16.02
N GLY A 22 2.59 -13.27 -14.90
CA GLY A 22 2.22 -11.85 -14.80
C GLY A 22 0.73 -11.57 -14.75
N GLN A 23 -0.11 -12.62 -14.70
CA GLN A 23 -1.55 -12.51 -14.51
C GLN A 23 -1.92 -12.65 -13.03
N LEU A 24 -2.82 -11.76 -12.59
CA LEU A 24 -3.33 -11.70 -11.23
C LEU A 24 -4.70 -12.38 -11.16
N ALA A 25 -4.82 -13.45 -10.37
CA ALA A 25 -6.10 -14.12 -10.11
C ALA A 25 -6.54 -13.89 -8.66
N MET A 26 -7.72 -13.29 -8.47
CA MET A 26 -8.36 -13.20 -7.17
C MET A 26 -9.06 -14.52 -6.87
N LEU A 27 -8.69 -15.18 -5.76
CA LEU A 27 -9.27 -16.47 -5.37
C LEU A 27 -10.56 -16.33 -4.57
N TYR A 28 -10.94 -15.09 -4.23
CA TYR A 28 -12.14 -14.76 -3.42
C TYR A 28 -12.19 -15.47 -2.06
N GLU A 29 -11.04 -15.93 -1.57
CA GLU A 29 -10.90 -16.64 -0.30
C GLU A 29 -10.23 -15.72 0.73
N ILE A 30 -10.89 -15.50 1.87
CA ILE A 30 -10.32 -14.71 2.96
C ILE A 30 -9.51 -15.61 3.90
N ARG A 31 -8.27 -15.22 4.20
CA ARG A 31 -7.34 -15.93 5.09
C ARG A 31 -6.81 -15.01 6.19
N PRO A 32 -6.44 -15.54 7.37
CA PRO A 32 -5.75 -14.76 8.39
C PRO A 32 -4.45 -14.13 7.87
N GLY A 33 -4.13 -12.94 8.36
CA GLY A 33 -2.88 -12.23 8.09
C GLY A 33 -3.04 -10.93 7.30
N VAL A 34 -1.92 -10.24 7.11
CA VAL A 34 -1.82 -8.99 6.35
C VAL A 34 -1.23 -9.31 4.98
N ALA A 35 -1.75 -8.69 3.92
CA ALA A 35 -1.19 -8.83 2.58
C ALA A 35 0.28 -8.36 2.57
N GLN A 36 1.16 -9.14 1.97
CA GLN A 36 2.60 -8.85 1.92
C GLN A 36 2.97 -7.77 0.88
N SER A 37 2.10 -7.54 -0.10
CA SER A 37 2.32 -6.57 -1.17
C SER A 37 1.00 -5.96 -1.66
N SER A 38 1.11 -4.82 -2.32
CA SER A 38 -0.01 -4.16 -3.00
C SER A 38 0.00 -4.53 -4.49
N PHE A 39 -1.18 -4.76 -5.08
CA PHE A 39 -1.31 -5.22 -6.46
C PHE A 39 -1.73 -4.13 -7.46
N GLY A 40 -1.64 -2.84 -7.09
CA GLY A 40 -2.15 -1.73 -7.90
C GLY A 40 -1.54 -1.66 -9.32
N ILE A 41 -0.22 -1.80 -9.44
CA ILE A 41 0.48 -1.82 -10.74
C ILE A 41 0.09 -3.05 -11.57
N HIS A 42 -0.10 -4.22 -10.94
CA HIS A 42 -0.57 -5.42 -11.62
C HIS A 42 -1.99 -5.25 -12.18
N VAL A 43 -2.89 -4.63 -11.40
CA VAL A 43 -4.24 -4.32 -11.84
C VAL A 43 -4.21 -3.32 -13.00
N ALA A 44 -3.42 -2.25 -12.91
CA ALA A 44 -3.30 -1.23 -13.96
C ALA A 44 -2.84 -1.85 -15.30
N ARG A 45 -1.85 -2.75 -15.28
CA ARG A 45 -1.42 -3.50 -16.46
C ARG A 45 -2.54 -4.38 -17.01
N THR A 46 -3.26 -5.08 -16.12
CA THR A 46 -4.37 -5.98 -16.51
C THR A 46 -5.51 -5.23 -17.20
N VAL A 47 -5.83 -4.02 -16.76
CA VAL A 47 -6.88 -3.18 -17.38
C VAL A 47 -6.40 -2.40 -18.61
N GLY A 48 -5.15 -2.60 -19.04
CA GLY A 48 -4.61 -2.07 -20.29
C GLY A 48 -4.10 -0.64 -20.23
N PHE A 49 -3.57 -0.20 -19.08
CA PHE A 49 -2.85 1.08 -19.04
C PHE A 49 -1.61 1.04 -19.94
N PRO A 50 -1.20 2.17 -20.54
CA PRO A 50 -0.01 2.23 -21.38
C PRO A 50 1.25 1.79 -20.63
N GLU A 51 2.11 0.98 -21.25
CA GLU A 51 3.29 0.41 -20.56
C GLU A 51 4.26 1.49 -20.07
N ASN A 52 4.40 2.60 -20.78
CA ASN A 52 5.25 3.72 -20.33
C ASN A 52 4.77 4.32 -18.99
N ILE A 53 3.45 4.33 -18.74
CA ILE A 53 2.88 4.79 -17.47
C ILE A 53 3.13 3.75 -16.36
N ILE A 54 3.04 2.46 -16.71
CA ILE A 54 3.31 1.35 -15.79
C ILE A 54 4.78 1.35 -15.35
N GLU A 55 5.71 1.56 -16.28
CA GLU A 55 7.14 1.64 -16.02
C GLU A 55 7.48 2.82 -15.10
N GLU A 56 6.95 4.01 -15.39
CA GLU A 56 7.15 5.21 -14.59
C GLU A 56 6.62 5.03 -13.16
N ALA A 57 5.39 4.52 -13.01
CA ALA A 57 4.81 4.20 -11.71
C ALA A 57 5.63 3.15 -10.94
N SER A 58 6.21 2.17 -11.65
CA SER A 58 7.08 1.16 -11.04
C SER A 58 8.40 1.77 -10.55
N CYS A 59 8.95 2.75 -11.26
CA CYS A 59 10.13 3.49 -10.82
C CYS A 59 9.83 4.24 -9.51
N PHE A 60 8.73 5.00 -9.46
CA PHE A 60 8.32 5.71 -8.25
C PHE A 60 8.06 4.75 -7.08
N LEU A 61 7.41 3.61 -7.30
CA LEU A 61 7.22 2.60 -6.26
C LEU A 61 8.55 2.15 -5.67
N ASN A 62 9.52 1.79 -6.53
CA ASN A 62 10.84 1.35 -6.09
C ASN A 62 11.59 2.43 -5.29
N GLU A 63 11.38 3.71 -5.60
CA GLU A 63 11.96 4.82 -4.83
C GLU A 63 11.30 4.95 -3.46
N LEU A 64 9.96 4.91 -3.41
CA LEU A 64 9.21 5.03 -2.16
C LEU A 64 9.46 3.87 -1.20
N GLU A 65 9.56 2.64 -1.72
CA GLU A 65 9.89 1.44 -0.92
C GLU A 65 11.32 1.47 -0.37
N LYS A 66 12.27 2.13 -1.05
CA LYS A 66 13.65 2.30 -0.55
C LYS A 66 13.76 3.36 0.55
N VAL A 67 12.97 4.42 0.47
CA VAL A 67 12.92 5.49 1.48
C VAL A 67 12.25 5.01 2.77
N THR A 68 11.44 3.94 2.70
CA THR A 68 10.68 3.45 3.85
C THR A 68 11.43 2.38 4.64
N SER A 69 12.45 2.80 5.38
CA SER A 69 12.82 2.12 6.63
C SER A 69 11.58 2.12 7.54
N GLU A 70 11.14 0.97 8.09
CA GLU A 70 10.07 0.92 9.12
C GLU A 70 10.11 2.03 10.19
N PRO A 71 11.28 2.50 10.69
CA PRO A 71 11.32 3.63 11.63
C PRO A 71 10.88 4.98 11.05
N GLU A 72 11.15 5.26 9.77
CA GLU A 72 10.85 6.56 9.12
C GLU A 72 9.35 6.70 8.83
N ILE A 73 8.67 5.60 8.50
CA ILE A 73 7.20 5.56 8.39
C ILE A 73 6.56 5.91 9.73
N ASN A 74 7.07 5.33 10.83
CA ASN A 74 6.54 5.61 12.16
C ASN A 74 6.75 7.07 12.55
N GLU A 75 7.86 7.69 12.13
CA GLU A 75 8.11 9.11 12.37
C GLU A 75 7.19 10.01 11.53
N ALA A 76 6.96 9.67 10.26
CA ALA A 76 6.03 10.39 9.38
C ALA A 76 4.58 10.28 9.86
N ILE A 77 4.15 9.08 10.30
CA ILE A 77 2.83 8.87 10.90
C ILE A 77 2.69 9.67 12.19
N LYS A 78 3.73 9.72 13.04
CA LYS A 78 3.71 10.49 14.28
C LYS A 78 3.61 12.00 14.03
N LYS A 79 4.29 12.51 12.99
CA LYS A 79 4.22 13.92 12.56
C LYS A 79 2.84 14.28 12.00
N LEU A 80 2.22 13.40 11.21
CA LEU A 80 0.86 13.59 10.70
C LEU A 80 -0.20 13.49 11.81
N GLN A 81 0.03 12.69 12.85
CA GLN A 81 -0.84 12.59 14.01
C GLN A 81 -0.69 13.75 15.01
N SER A 82 0.43 14.48 14.95
CA SER A 82 0.69 15.65 15.81
C SER A 82 0.39 16.99 15.15
N ALA A 83 0.00 17.00 13.87
CA ALA A 83 -0.42 18.22 13.20
C ALA A 83 -1.84 18.58 13.68
N ASP A 84 -1.97 19.71 14.37
CA ASP A 84 -3.27 20.29 14.73
C ASP A 84 -4.07 20.56 13.45
N ASP A 85 -5.37 20.23 13.47
CA ASP A 85 -6.33 20.29 12.34
C ASP A 85 -6.33 21.63 11.56
N SER A 86 -5.79 22.70 12.16
CA SER A 86 -5.64 24.02 11.56
C SER A 86 -4.59 24.09 10.43
N GLU A 87 -3.53 23.24 10.47
CA GLU A 87 -2.44 23.27 9.48
C GLU A 87 -2.80 22.55 8.18
N LEU A 88 -3.64 21.52 8.24
CA LEU A 88 -4.09 20.75 7.07
C LEU A 88 -4.99 21.56 6.13
N MET A 89 -5.70 22.56 6.64
CA MET A 89 -6.56 23.45 5.84
C MET A 89 -5.78 24.47 5.00
N GLN A 90 -4.51 24.74 5.32
CA GLN A 90 -3.69 25.70 4.55
C GLN A 90 -3.00 25.05 3.34
N ILE A 91 -2.87 23.73 3.31
CA ILE A 91 -2.20 23.00 2.22
C ILE A 91 -3.17 22.75 1.04
N LEU A 92 -4.48 22.93 1.24
CA LEU A 92 -5.53 22.70 0.24
C LEU A 92 -6.08 23.99 -0.41
N THR A 93 -5.38 25.12 -0.29
CA THR A 93 -5.63 26.36 -1.06
C THR A 93 -4.37 26.72 -1.84
#